data_AF-A0A929C8S3-F1
#
_entry.id   AF-A0A929C8S3-F1
#
_cell.length_a   1.000
_cell.length_b   1.000
_cell.length_c   1.000
_cell.angle_alpha   90.00
_cell.angle_beta   90.00
_cell.angle_gamma   90.00
#
_symmetry.space_group_name_H-M   'P 1'
#
loop_
_entity.id
_entity.type
_entity.pdbx_description
1 polymer ?
#
loop_
_entity_poly.entity_id
_entity_poly.type
_entity_poly.pdbx_seq_one_letter_code
_entity_poly.pdbx_strand_id
1 'polypeptide(L)'
;IEERGVAEQYLKRWYFWATHSRLQPMIDAAKTIKRHWNGILNYFDSRITNGISEGINSVVQLLKRSARGYRNIRNFMTMIYLRLGHLDFQLPT
;
A
#
# COMPACT_ATOMS: atom_id res chain seq x y z
N ILE A 1 16.55 10.52 -8.57
CA ILE A 1 17.41 10.22 -7.40
C ILE A 1 17.64 8.72 -7.43
N GLU A 2 18.83 8.28 -7.80
CA GLU A 2 19.13 6.85 -7.97
C GLU A 2 19.86 6.25 -6.76
N GLU A 3 20.50 7.08 -5.95
CA GLU A 3 21.25 6.64 -4.77
C GLU A 3 20.47 6.85 -3.47
N ARG A 4 20.46 5.81 -2.62
CA ARG A 4 19.84 5.80 -1.29
C ARG A 4 20.31 6.95 -0.39
N GLY A 5 21.61 7.26 -0.41
CA GLY A 5 22.18 8.31 0.43
C GLY A 5 21.64 9.70 0.08
N VAL A 6 21.52 10.00 -1.21
CA VAL A 6 20.94 11.27 -1.69
C VAL A 6 19.45 11.33 -1.33
N ALA A 7 18.71 10.22 -1.51
CA ALA A 7 17.30 10.15 -1.12
C ALA A 7 17.09 10.38 0.38
N GLU A 8 17.94 9.81 1.24
CA GLU A 8 17.87 10.01 2.68
C GLU A 8 18.11 11.49 3.05
N GLN A 9 19.06 12.17 2.41
CA GLN A 9 19.30 13.59 2.66
C GLN A 9 18.09 14.45 2.30
N TYR A 10 17.47 14.22 1.15
CA TYR A 10 16.25 14.93 0.76
C TYR A 10 15.09 14.64 1.73
N LEU A 11 14.92 13.37 2.13
CA LEU A 11 13.88 12.99 3.07
C LEU A 11 14.10 13.64 4.46
N LYS A 12 15.35 13.72 4.93
CA LYS A 12 15.70 14.44 6.17
C LYS A 12 15.33 15.91 6.08
N ARG A 13 15.68 16.57 4.97
CA ARG A 13 15.37 17.99 4.75
C ARG A 13 13.86 18.23 4.73
N TRP A 14 13.12 17.41 4.00
CA TRP A 14 11.66 17.49 3.95
C TRP A 14 11.02 17.25 5.32
N TYR A 15 11.46 16.22 6.06
CA TYR A 15 10.94 15.92 7.41
C TYR A 15 11.14 17.10 8.37
N PHE A 16 12.31 17.74 8.32
CA PHE A 16 12.58 18.95 9.10
C PHE A 16 11.58 20.07 8.77
N TRP A 17 11.33 20.36 7.49
CA TRP A 17 10.36 21.39 7.10
C TRP A 17 8.92 21.02 7.49
N ALA A 18 8.52 19.77 7.25
CA ALA A 18 7.18 19.28 7.53
C ALA A 18 6.84 19.38 9.03
N THR A 19 7.79 19.04 9.90
CA THR A 19 7.63 19.15 11.36
C THR A 19 7.57 20.59 11.88
N HIS A 20 8.15 21.55 11.14
CA HIS A 20 8.16 22.97 11.51
C HIS A 20 7.10 23.81 10.76
N SER A 21 6.27 23.18 9.93
CA SER A 21 5.23 23.85 9.12
C SER A 21 4.08 24.46 9.93
N ARG A 22 4.00 24.18 11.24
CA ARG A 22 2.88 24.51 12.15
C ARG A 22 1.52 23.94 11.72
N LEU A 23 1.50 23.09 10.70
CA LEU A 23 0.31 22.38 10.24
C LEU A 23 0.26 21.01 10.91
N GLN A 24 -0.63 20.84 11.89
CA GLN A 24 -0.75 19.58 12.63
C GLN A 24 -0.90 18.34 11.71
N PRO A 25 -1.72 18.36 10.65
CA PRO A 25 -1.82 17.22 9.73
C PRO A 25 -0.49 16.88 9.04
N MET A 26 0.32 17.90 8.71
CA MET A 26 1.63 17.71 8.08
C MET A 26 2.66 17.14 9.06
N ILE A 27 2.62 17.60 10.32
CA ILE A 27 3.47 17.07 11.39
C ILE A 27 3.18 15.58 11.62
N ASP A 28 1.90 15.18 11.63
CA ASP A 28 1.51 13.78 11.84
C ASP A 28 1.86 12.88 10.64
N ALA A 29 1.74 13.41 9.42
CA ALA A 29 2.24 12.75 8.22
C ALA A 29 3.78 12.56 8.28
N ALA A 30 4.53 13.58 8.69
CA ALA A 30 5.97 13.51 8.84
C ALA A 30 6.38 12.45 9.88
N LYS A 31 5.72 12.42 11.05
CA LYS A 31 5.95 11.40 12.09
C LYS A 31 5.66 9.98 11.57
N THR A 32 4.62 9.82 10.77
CA THR A 32 4.29 8.54 10.13
C THR A 32 5.39 8.09 9.17
N ILE A 33 5.87 8.99 8.31
CA ILE A 33 7.01 8.73 7.42
C ILE A 33 8.26 8.36 8.23
N LYS A 34 8.52 9.04 9.35
CA LYS A 34 9.65 8.73 10.24
C LYS A 34 9.57 7.34 10.86
N ARG A 35 8.38 6.86 11.19
CA ARG A 35 8.16 5.48 11.68
C ARG A 35 8.47 4.43 10.62
N HIS A 36 8.26 4.75 9.34
CA HIS A 36 8.48 3.83 8.21
C HIS A 36 9.78 4.12 7.42
N TRP A 37 10.70 4.90 8.01
CA TRP A 37 11.89 5.44 7.34
C TRP A 37 12.73 4.39 6.60
N ASN A 38 13.04 3.27 7.28
CA ASN A 38 13.85 2.21 6.71
C ASN A 38 13.15 1.52 5.53
N GLY A 39 11.83 1.32 5.62
CA GLY A 39 11.05 0.73 4.53
C GLY A 39 11.04 1.62 3.28
N ILE A 40 10.90 2.94 3.50
CA ILE A 40 10.94 3.94 2.41
C ILE A 40 12.32 3.97 1.74
N LEU A 41 13.41 3.93 2.52
CA LEU A 41 14.76 3.92 1.96
C LEU A 41 15.13 2.59 1.28
N ASN A 42 14.60 1.46 1.76
CA ASN A 42 14.82 0.15 1.14
C ASN A 42 14.29 0.03 -0.28
N TYR A 43 13.38 0.92 -0.72
CA TYR A 43 12.97 1.00 -2.11
C TYR A 43 14.16 1.31 -3.05
N PHE A 44 15.12 2.12 -2.61
CA PHE A 44 16.26 2.49 -3.44
C PHE A 44 17.22 1.33 -3.69
N ASP A 45 17.26 0.34 -2.79
CA ASP A 45 18.10 -0.85 -2.93
C ASP A 45 17.35 -2.01 -3.60
N SER A 46 16.15 -2.31 -3.12
CA SER A 46 15.39 -3.49 -3.56
C SER A 46 14.43 -3.23 -4.71
N ARG A 47 14.09 -1.95 -4.98
CA ARG A 47 13.03 -1.53 -5.91
C ARG A 47 11.65 -2.16 -5.63
N ILE A 48 11.47 -2.78 -4.46
CA ILE A 48 10.20 -3.40 -4.07
C ILE A 48 9.20 -2.29 -3.75
N THR A 49 8.06 -2.34 -4.42
CA THR A 49 6.97 -1.37 -4.26
C THR A 49 5.76 -2.05 -3.64
N ASN A 50 4.95 -1.28 -2.91
CA ASN A 50 3.64 -1.77 -2.45
C ASN A 50 2.60 -1.86 -3.56
N GLY A 51 2.95 -1.54 -4.82
CA GLY A 51 1.98 -1.45 -5.92
C GLY A 51 1.23 -2.76 -6.18
N ILE A 52 1.90 -3.91 -6.05
CA ILE A 52 1.24 -5.22 -6.18
C ILE A 52 0.20 -5.42 -5.07
N SER A 53 0.59 -5.16 -3.82
CA SER A 53 -0.31 -5.26 -2.66
C SER A 53 -1.48 -4.26 -2.74
N GLU A 54 -1.24 -3.05 -3.24
CA GLU A 54 -2.27 -2.03 -3.47
C GLU A 54 -3.25 -2.44 -4.58
N GLY A 55 -2.74 -3.05 -5.66
CA GLY A 55 -3.56 -3.63 -6.72
C GLY A 55 -4.50 -4.72 -6.20
N ILE A 56 -3.96 -5.66 -5.41
CA ILE A 56 -4.74 -6.70 -4.75
C ILE A 56 -5.80 -6.08 -3.82
N ASN A 57 -5.40 -5.13 -2.97
CA ASN A 57 -6.33 -4.44 -2.06
C ASN A 57 -7.45 -3.71 -2.81
N SER A 58 -7.15 -3.11 -3.95
CA SER A 58 -8.14 -2.43 -4.79
C SER A 58 -9.19 -3.39 -5.34
N VAL A 59 -8.77 -4.58 -5.82
CA VAL A 59 -9.69 -5.64 -6.26
C VAL A 59 -10.55 -6.16 -5.11
N VAL A 60 -9.94 -6.38 -3.93
CA VAL A 60 -10.66 -6.82 -2.73
C VAL A 60 -11.71 -5.78 -2.29
N GLN A 61 -11.37 -4.49 -2.29
CA GLN A 61 -12.33 -3.43 -2.00
C GLN A 61 -13.44 -3.35 -3.05
N LEU A 62 -13.12 -3.53 -4.33
CA LEU A 62 -14.11 -3.57 -5.41
C LEU A 62 -15.12 -4.71 -5.20
N LEU A 63 -14.64 -5.91 -4.86
CA LEU A 63 -15.52 -7.05 -4.53
C LEU A 63 -16.47 -6.71 -3.38
N LYS A 64 -15.95 -6.13 -2.30
CA LYS A 64 -16.77 -5.71 -1.14
C LYS A 64 -17.82 -4.66 -1.55
N ARG A 65 -17.45 -3.66 -2.35
CA ARG A 65 -18.37 -2.61 -2.82
C ARG A 65 -19.44 -3.17 -3.76
N SER A 66 -19.06 -4.03 -4.69
CA SER A 66 -19.97 -4.67 -5.66
C SER A 66 -21.04 -5.50 -4.95
N ALA A 67 -20.66 -6.25 -3.90
CA ALA A 67 -21.59 -7.02 -3.09
C ALA A 67 -22.44 -6.20 -2.10
N ARG A 68 -22.19 -4.87 -1.99
CA ARG A 68 -22.76 -4.01 -0.93
C ARG A 68 -22.49 -4.54 0.49
N GLY A 69 -21.33 -5.17 0.66
CA GLY A 69 -20.93 -5.83 1.89
C GLY A 69 -21.31 -7.32 1.93
N TYR A 70 -20.50 -8.09 2.66
CA TYR A 70 -20.74 -9.52 2.87
C TYR A 70 -21.18 -9.73 4.32
N ARG A 71 -22.30 -10.43 4.52
CA ARG A 71 -22.78 -10.81 5.86
C ARG A 71 -21.93 -11.92 6.49
N ASN A 72 -21.40 -12.83 5.66
CA ASN A 72 -20.54 -13.93 6.09
C ASN A 72 -19.13 -13.74 5.52
N ILE A 73 -18.12 -13.71 6.40
CA ILE A 73 -16.73 -13.51 6.01
C ILE A 73 -16.16 -14.67 5.18
N ARG A 74 -16.66 -15.90 5.36
CA ARG A 74 -16.25 -17.04 4.55
C ARG A 74 -16.60 -16.81 3.09
N ASN A 75 -17.81 -16.32 2.81
CA ASN A 75 -18.25 -16.00 1.45
C ASN A 75 -17.38 -14.88 0.85
N PHE A 76 -16.99 -13.89 1.64
CA PHE A 76 -16.07 -12.85 1.17
C PHE A 76 -14.71 -13.43 0.78
N MET A 77 -14.11 -14.27 1.64
CA MET A 77 -12.85 -14.94 1.34
C MET A 77 -12.95 -15.84 0.10
N THR A 78 -14.01 -16.64 -0.03
CA THR A 78 -14.26 -17.47 -1.20
C THR A 78 -14.32 -16.63 -2.48
N MET A 79 -15.00 -15.48 -2.46
CA MET A 79 -15.06 -14.58 -3.61
C MET A 79 -13.71 -13.95 -3.96
N ILE A 80 -12.88 -13.65 -2.96
CA ILE A 80 -11.51 -13.18 -3.19
C ILE A 80 -10.69 -14.28 -3.89
N TYR A 81 -10.72 -15.52 -3.38
CA TYR A 81 -10.04 -16.65 -4.01
C TYR A 81 -10.58 -16.94 -5.42
N LEU A 82 -11.89 -16.86 -5.62
CA LEU A 82 -12.50 -17.04 -6.93
C LEU A 82 -12.01 -16.01 -7.95
N ARG A 83 -11.81 -14.75 -7.51
CA ARG A 83 -11.41 -13.65 -8.39
C ARG A 83 -9.91 -13.57 -8.64
N LEU A 84 -9.09 -13.82 -7.61
CA LEU A 84 -7.64 -13.63 -7.66
C LEU A 84 -6.86 -14.95 -7.77
N GLY A 85 -7.50 -16.10 -7.52
CA GLY A 85 -6.83 -17.40 -7.46
C GLY A 85 -6.54 -18.03 -8.82
N HIS A 86 -6.83 -17.35 -9.94
CA HIS A 86 -6.62 -17.87 -11.31
C HIS A 86 -7.16 -19.30 -11.49
N LEU A 87 -8.35 -19.56 -10.95
CA LEU A 87 -8.96 -20.88 -10.98
C LEU A 87 -9.40 -21.19 -12.42
N ASP A 88 -8.92 -22.32 -12.95
CA ASP A 88 -9.39 -22.87 -14.21
C ASP A 88 -10.58 -23.79 -13.94
N PHE A 89 -11.74 -23.40 -14.44
CA PHE A 89 -12.92 -24.25 -14.41
C PHE A 89 -13.03 -24.89 -15.77
N GLN A 90 -12.72 -26.20 -15.84
CA GLN A 90 -13.04 -27.02 -17.01
C GLN A 90 -14.56 -27.15 -17.09
N LEU A 91 -15.20 -26.14 -17.67
CA LEU A 91 -16.63 -26.14 -17.91
C LEU A 91 -16.89 -27.13 -19.06
N PRO A 92 -17.83 -28.09 -18.89
CA PRO A 92 -18.24 -28.92 -20.01
C PRO A 92 -18.96 -28.03 -21.03
N THR A 93 -18.28 -27.71 -22.12
CA THR A 93 -18.91 -27.23 -23.37
C THR A 93 -19.78 -28.30 -23.99
#